data_AF-A0A1F8QU88-F1
#
_entry.id   AF-A0A1F8QU88-F1
#
_cell.length_a   1.000
_cell.length_b   1.000
_cell.length_c   1.000
_cell.angle_alpha   90.00
_cell.angle_beta   90.00
_cell.angle_gamma   90.00
#
_symmetry.space_group_name_H-M   'P 1'
#
loop_
_entity.id
_entity.type
_entity.pdbx_description
1 polymer ?
#
loop_
_entity_poly.entity_id
_entity_poly.type
_entity_poly.pdbx_seq_one_letter_code
_entity_poly.pdbx_strand_id
1 'polypeptide(L)' 'MKLALSESVKGRLTQMELARLLESSQSRVAKMESGDSSVSLDLLVRSLIALGATRQDLAQVIGCD' A
#
# COMPACT_ATOMS: atom_id res chain seq x y z
N MET A 1 -1.44 2.06 -8.72
CA MET A 1 -1.05 1.67 -7.35
C MET A 1 0.38 1.18 -7.22
N LYS A 2 0.91 0.35 -8.14
CA LYS A 2 2.32 -0.10 -8.11
C LYS A 2 3.33 1.06 -7.98
N LEU A 3 3.14 2.15 -8.74
CA LEU A 3 4.00 3.33 -8.70
C LEU A 3 3.85 4.15 -7.39
N ALA A 4 2.64 4.34 -6.88
CA ALA A 4 2.42 5.11 -5.65
C ALA A 4 2.98 4.40 -4.41
N LEU A 5 2.81 3.07 -4.31
CA LEU A 5 3.42 2.28 -3.24
C LEU A 5 4.94 2.22 -3.40
N SER A 6 5.47 2.04 -4.61
CA SER A 6 6.92 2.01 -4.85
C SER A 6 7.62 3.34 -4.59
N GLU A 7 6.99 4.49 -4.85
CA GLU A 7 7.57 5.81 -4.54
C GLU A 7 7.60 6.07 -3.02
N SER A 8 6.56 5.70 -2.26
CA SER A 8 6.59 5.75 -0.78
C SER A 8 7.60 4.75 -0.17
N VAL A 9 7.91 3.66 -0.89
CA VAL A 9 8.92 2.64 -0.52
C VAL A 9 10.36 3.07 -0.85
N LYS A 10 10.59 4.20 -1.54
CA LYS A 10 11.95 4.69 -1.87
C LYS A 10 12.82 5.05 -0.65
N GLY A 11 12.32 4.90 0.57
CA GLY A 11 13.16 4.81 1.75
C GLY A 11 12.55 4.03 2.91
N ARG A 12 13.04 2.79 3.12
CA ARG A 12 13.20 2.10 4.43
C ARG A 12 12.11 1.15 4.97
N LEU A 13 11.27 0.51 4.14
CA LEU A 13 10.40 -0.58 4.62
C LEU A 13 10.45 -1.78 3.65
N THR A 14 10.96 -2.91 4.15
CA THR A 14 10.82 -4.23 3.52
C THR A 14 9.37 -4.70 3.58
N GLN A 15 8.99 -5.67 2.74
CA GLN A 15 7.65 -6.28 2.79
C GLN A 15 7.31 -6.84 4.18
N MET A 16 8.31 -7.32 4.93
CA MET A 16 8.12 -7.83 6.29
C MET A 16 7.88 -6.71 7.30
N GLU A 17 8.59 -5.59 7.18
CA GLU A 17 8.39 -4.43 8.05
C GLU A 17 7.03 -3.78 7.76
N LEU A 18 6.62 -3.69 6.49
CA LEU A 18 5.27 -3.25 6.12
C LEU A 18 4.20 -4.23 6.63
N ALA A 19 4.46 -5.54 6.58
CA ALA A 19 3.54 -6.53 7.14
C ALA A 19 3.34 -6.34 8.64
N ARG A 20 4.41 -6.04 9.39
CA ARG A 20 4.32 -5.73 10.82
C ARG A 20 3.54 -4.44 11.08
N LEU A 21 3.77 -3.39 10.28
CA LEU A 21 3.05 -2.12 10.39
C LEU A 21 1.54 -2.30 10.16
N LEU A 22 1.17 -3.20 9.25
CA LEU A 22 -0.22 -3.46 8.88
C LEU A 22 -0.88 -4.61 9.65
N GLU A 23 -0.22 -5.16 10.67
CA GLU A 23 -0.67 -6.36 11.40
C GLU A 23 -1.09 -7.50 10.45
N SER A 24 -0.26 -7.71 9.43
CA SER A 24 -0.52 -8.54 8.28
C SER A 24 0.61 -9.55 8.06
N SER A 25 0.46 -10.43 7.08
CA SER A 25 1.52 -11.35 6.66
C SER A 25 2.32 -10.78 5.49
N GLN A 26 3.60 -11.15 5.40
CA GLN A 26 4.44 -10.78 4.25
C GLN A 26 3.83 -11.26 2.92
N SER A 27 3.21 -12.45 2.89
CA SER A 27 2.53 -12.94 1.69
C SER A 27 1.35 -12.04 1.29
N ARG A 28 0.60 -11.52 2.27
CA ARG A 28 -0.49 -10.58 1.99
C ARG A 28 0.05 -9.24 1.46
N VAL A 29 1.17 -8.74 1.98
CA VAL A 29 1.85 -7.56 1.45
C VAL A 29 2.38 -7.81 0.02
N ALA A 30 2.97 -8.97 -0.26
CA ALA A 30 3.43 -9.32 -1.60
C ALA A 30 2.27 -9.34 -2.62
N LYS A 31 1.10 -9.84 -2.22
CA LYS A 31 -0.13 -9.79 -3.02
C LYS A 31 -0.62 -8.36 -3.25
N MET A 32 -0.54 -7.50 -2.24
CA MET A 32 -0.88 -6.08 -2.37
C MET A 32 0.03 -5.39 -3.40
N GLU A 33 1.34 -5.64 -3.34
CA GLU A 33 2.32 -5.08 -4.27
C GLU A 33 2.17 -5.63 -5.71
N SER A 34 1.70 -6.87 -5.86
CA SER A 34 1.41 -7.46 -7.17
C SER A 34 0.05 -7.05 -7.74
N GLY A 35 -0.79 -6.36 -6.97
CA GLY A 35 -2.15 -6.01 -7.39
C GLY A 35 -3.09 -7.22 -7.50
N ASP A 36 -2.89 -8.23 -6.66
CA ASP A 36 -3.71 -9.44 -6.64
C ASP A 36 -5.18 -9.12 -6.27
N SER A 37 -6.13 -9.68 -7.01
CA SER A 37 -7.57 -9.39 -6.84
C SER A 37 -8.17 -9.93 -5.53
N SER A 38 -7.45 -10.78 -4.80
CA SER A 38 -7.85 -11.23 -3.45
C SER A 38 -7.60 -10.19 -2.36
N VAL A 39 -6.91 -9.09 -2.69
CA VAL A 39 -6.65 -7.98 -1.76
C VAL A 39 -7.83 -7.00 -1.79
N SER A 40 -8.37 -6.67 -0.62
CA SER A 40 -9.48 -5.73 -0.51
C SER A 40 -9.04 -4.27 -0.70
N LEU A 41 -9.94 -3.45 -1.25
CA LEU A 41 -9.74 -2.00 -1.35
C LEU A 41 -9.52 -1.36 0.03
N ASP A 42 -10.26 -1.80 1.06
CA ASP A 42 -10.08 -1.33 2.44
C ASP A 42 -8.63 -1.55 2.94
N LEU A 43 -8.05 -2.72 2.67
CA LEU A 43 -6.67 -3.01 3.07
C LEU A 43 -5.66 -2.13 2.32
N LEU A 44 -5.91 -1.87 1.03
CA LEU A 44 -5.06 -0.97 0.25
C LEU A 44 -5.14 0.46 0.79
N VAL A 45 -6.34 0.98 1.08
CA VAL A 45 -6.53 2.32 1.65
C VAL A 45 -5.90 2.44 3.03
N ARG A 46 -6.09 1.44 3.92
CA ARG A 46 -5.45 1.40 5.24
C ARG A 46 -3.93 1.45 5.13
N SER A 47 -3.36 0.74 4.16
CA SER A 47 -1.91 0.72 3.95
C SER A 47 -1.35 2.08 3.53
N LEU A 48 -2.05 2.80 2.67
CA LEU A 48 -1.68 4.17 2.29
C LEU A 48 -1.71 5.11 3.50
N ILE A 49 -2.76 5.05 4.31
CA ILE A 49 -2.87 5.87 5.54
C ILE A 49 -1.75 5.53 6.54
N ALA A 50 -1.46 4.23 6.75
CA ALA A 50 -0.40 3.79 7.65
C ALA A 50 1.00 4.23 7.19
N LEU A 51 1.20 4.37 5.88
CA LEU A 51 2.42 4.90 5.27
C LEU A 51 2.48 6.44 5.24
N GLY A 52 1.48 7.12 5.81
CA GLY A 52 1.45 8.58 5.90
C GLY A 52 0.91 9.28 4.65
N ALA A 53 0.20 8.56 3.77
CA ALA A 53 -0.44 9.18 2.61
C ALA A 53 -1.48 10.21 3.05
N THR A 54 -1.45 11.36 2.39
CA THR A 54 -2.42 12.43 2.58
C THR A 54 -3.72 12.16 1.83
N ARG A 55 -4.76 12.95 2.13
CA ARG A 55 -6.02 12.90 1.39
C ARG A 55 -5.81 13.24 -0.10
N GLN A 56 -4.87 14.14 -0.42
CA GLN A 56 -4.52 14.46 -1.80
C GLN A 56 -3.86 13.28 -2.51
N ASP A 57 -2.96 12.56 -1.84
CA ASP A 57 -2.31 11.38 -2.42
C ASP A 57 -3.33 10.28 -2.75
N LEU A 58 -4.27 10.03 -1.83
CA LEU A 58 -5.39 9.11 -2.05
C LEU A 58 -6.26 9.54 -3.24
N ALA A 59 -6.56 10.84 -3.34
CA ALA A 59 -7.33 11.38 -4.46
C ALA A 59 -6.62 11.22 -5.80
N GLN A 60 -5.28 11.37 -5.86
CA GLN A 60 -4.51 11.12 -7.09
C GLN A 60 -4.42 9.64 -7.45
N VAL A 61 -4.40 8.74 -6.47
CA VAL A 61 -4.27 7.29 -6.72
C VAL A 61 -5.58 6.66 -7.15
N ILE A 62 -6.71 7.16 -6.65
CA ILE A 62 -8.07 6.62 -6.91
C ILE A 62 -8.80 7.46 -7.97
N GLY A 63 -8.53 8.77 -8.03
CA GLY A 63 -9.06 9.66 -9.04
C GLY A 63 -8.47 9.32 -10.40
N CYS A 64 -9.32 8.76 -11.26
CA CYS A 64 -9.07 8.68 -12.68
C CYS A 64 -9.04 10.11 -13.25
N ASP A 65 -8.03 10.44 -14.05
CA ASP A 65 -8.26 11.34 -15.19
C ASP A 65 -8.98 10.54 -16.29
#